data_AF-A0A2B4S554-F1
#
_entry.id   AF-A0A2B4S554-F1
#
_cell.length_a   1.000
_cell.length_b   1.000
_cell.length_c   1.000
_cell.angle_alpha   90.00
_cell.angle_beta   90.00
_cell.angle_gamma   90.00
#
_symmetry.space_group_name_H-M   'P 1'
#
loop_
_entity.id
_entity.type
_entity.pdbx_description
1 polymer ?
#
loop_
_entity_poly.entity_id
_entity_poly.type
_entity_poly.pdbx_seq_one_letter_code
_entity_poly.pdbx_strand_id
1 'polypeptide(L)'
;MLWRAPVLQAAVRTKVLVKAALLTKVTAVCALLDSKVKTVLKTLTSVLLEKILVVPMLCVPIPRDLTSVHANLDTLEMDIAALNLQRAKKFTTVIYFGCGDGGWTSVMKINGNKSTFHYSSNFWKSKTAYDPDGGKTGFDLRETKLPTYWRTPFSKICLGMKINQQIRFIVVKQQADSLYSLIADGKYRNTTLGRDKWKTLIGSQASLQLSCNKEGFNAVGKKRRFSRARIGIIANQQDDCFTCNSRVGFGTGGHNDDSKTCGNEATRSPENGEKHIKIMGYILVQ
;
A
#
# COMPACT_ATOMS: atom_id res chain seq x y z
N MET A 1 28.88 -52.17 -9.98
CA MET A 1 29.19 -50.88 -10.62
C MET A 1 28.15 -50.61 -11.71
N LEU A 2 27.47 -49.46 -11.58
CA LEU A 2 26.79 -48.66 -12.62
C LEU A 2 25.70 -49.33 -13.48
N TRP A 3 24.45 -49.23 -12.99
CA TRP A 3 23.26 -49.12 -13.84
C TRP A 3 23.15 -47.67 -14.36
N ARG A 4 23.08 -47.45 -15.68
CA ARG A 4 22.69 -46.17 -16.28
C ARG A 4 21.34 -46.34 -16.99
N ALA A 5 20.34 -45.58 -16.55
CA ALA A 5 19.04 -45.45 -17.19
C ALA A 5 19.10 -44.49 -18.41
N PRO A 6 18.16 -44.58 -19.37
CA PRO A 6 18.23 -43.85 -20.64
C PRO A 6 17.93 -42.35 -20.49
N VAL A 7 18.66 -41.55 -21.27
CA VAL A 7 18.45 -40.10 -21.45
C VAL A 7 17.23 -39.88 -22.35
N LEU A 8 16.17 -39.25 -21.84
CA LEU A 8 15.10 -38.67 -22.67
C LEU A 8 15.56 -37.29 -23.18
N GLN A 9 15.87 -37.20 -24.48
CA GLN A 9 15.99 -35.92 -25.18
C GLN A 9 14.58 -35.37 -25.44
N ALA A 10 14.22 -34.27 -24.77
CA ALA A 10 13.05 -33.47 -25.12
C ALA A 10 13.47 -32.31 -26.02
N ALA A 11 12.98 -32.30 -27.26
CA ALA A 11 13.23 -31.23 -28.21
C ALA A 11 12.52 -29.94 -27.78
N VAL A 12 13.29 -28.86 -27.59
CA VAL A 12 12.78 -27.52 -27.28
C VAL A 12 12.49 -26.79 -28.60
N ARG A 13 11.22 -26.42 -28.85
CA ARG A 13 10.85 -25.50 -29.95
C ARG A 13 10.74 -24.07 -29.42
N THR A 14 11.74 -23.25 -29.70
CA THR A 14 11.77 -21.81 -29.38
C THR A 14 11.17 -21.02 -30.55
N LYS A 15 10.06 -20.29 -30.34
CA LYS A 15 9.62 -19.24 -31.28
C LYS A 15 10.10 -17.89 -30.76
N VAL A 16 11.04 -17.28 -31.47
CA VAL A 16 11.55 -15.92 -31.19
C VAL A 16 10.53 -14.92 -31.71
N LEU A 17 9.89 -14.13 -30.83
CA LEU A 17 9.09 -12.98 -31.24
C LEU A 17 9.83 -11.69 -30.90
N VAL A 18 10.24 -10.99 -31.97
CA VAL A 18 10.65 -9.57 -32.08
C VAL A 18 11.87 -9.13 -31.23
N LYS A 19 12.97 -8.84 -31.92
CA LYS A 19 14.12 -8.07 -31.41
C LYS A 19 13.75 -6.59 -31.39
N ALA A 20 13.59 -5.99 -30.22
CA ALA A 20 13.68 -4.54 -30.05
C ALA A 20 15.05 -4.23 -29.43
N ALA A 21 15.88 -3.49 -30.15
CA ALA A 21 17.20 -3.07 -29.66
C ALA A 21 17.02 -1.92 -28.66
N LEU A 22 17.31 -2.17 -27.38
CA LEU A 22 17.59 -1.12 -26.40
C LEU A 22 19.08 -1.12 -26.07
N LEU A 23 19.70 0.06 -26.11
CA LEU A 23 21.04 0.30 -25.56
C LEU A 23 20.96 0.24 -24.02
N THR A 24 21.05 -0.96 -23.47
CA THR A 24 21.59 -1.37 -22.15
C THR A 24 21.18 -2.82 -21.93
N LYS A 25 22.15 -3.69 -21.62
CA LYS A 25 22.07 -5.15 -21.72
C LYS A 25 21.14 -5.79 -20.69
N VAL A 26 19.82 -5.71 -20.88
CA VAL A 26 18.87 -6.63 -20.22
C VAL A 26 17.96 -7.23 -21.28
N THR A 27 18.19 -8.51 -21.59
CA THR A 27 17.32 -9.30 -22.47
C THR A 27 16.31 -10.04 -21.58
N ALA A 28 15.06 -9.59 -21.56
CA ALA A 28 14.00 -10.35 -20.92
C ALA A 28 13.63 -11.56 -21.80
N VAL A 29 13.90 -12.77 -21.30
CA VAL A 29 13.54 -14.02 -21.98
C VAL A 29 12.37 -14.66 -21.24
N CYS A 30 11.20 -14.73 -21.88
CA CYS A 30 10.09 -15.54 -21.41
C CYS A 30 10.19 -16.94 -22.03
N ALA A 31 10.37 -17.97 -21.19
CA ALA A 31 10.30 -19.37 -21.62
C ALA A 31 9.12 -20.07 -20.94
N LEU A 32 8.35 -20.84 -21.71
CA LEU A 32 7.38 -21.81 -21.20
C LEU A 32 8.16 -23.02 -20.67
N LEU A 33 8.10 -23.28 -19.37
CA LEU A 33 8.84 -24.37 -18.74
C LEU A 33 7.90 -25.48 -18.25
N ASP A 34 8.26 -26.72 -18.58
CA ASP A 34 7.59 -27.94 -18.11
C ASP A 34 7.72 -28.09 -16.57
N SER A 35 6.74 -28.72 -15.95
CA SER A 35 6.71 -29.11 -14.53
C SER A 35 8.02 -29.71 -13.99
N LYS A 36 8.70 -30.57 -14.76
CA LYS A 36 9.98 -31.18 -14.34
C LYS A 36 11.12 -30.15 -14.30
N VAL A 37 11.08 -29.16 -15.19
CA VAL A 37 12.07 -28.07 -15.27
C VAL A 37 11.87 -27.07 -14.14
N LYS A 38 10.64 -26.86 -13.64
CA LYS A 38 10.37 -26.05 -12.44
C LYS A 38 11.08 -26.59 -11.19
N THR A 39 11.09 -27.90 -11.00
CA THR A 39 11.75 -28.52 -9.84
C THR A 39 13.25 -28.37 -9.91
N VAL A 40 13.85 -28.61 -11.09
CA VAL A 40 15.28 -28.40 -11.35
C VAL A 40 15.67 -26.94 -11.17
N LEU A 41 14.83 -26.00 -11.61
CA LEU A 41 15.05 -24.56 -11.42
C LEU A 41 15.00 -24.17 -9.95
N LYS A 42 14.10 -24.78 -9.15
CA LYS A 42 14.00 -24.57 -7.70
C LYS A 42 15.30 -24.99 -6.98
N THR A 43 15.83 -26.16 -7.35
CA THR A 43 17.10 -26.67 -6.79
C THR A 43 18.30 -25.86 -7.27
N LEU A 44 18.30 -25.39 -8.51
CA LEU A 44 19.34 -24.49 -9.03
C LEU A 44 19.27 -23.11 -8.37
N THR A 45 18.08 -22.54 -8.12
CA THR A 45 17.94 -21.26 -7.40
C THR A 45 18.41 -21.33 -5.96
N SER A 46 18.24 -22.48 -5.27
CA SER A 46 18.81 -22.65 -3.92
C SER A 46 20.34 -22.78 -3.93
N VAL A 47 20.93 -23.28 -5.03
CA VAL A 47 22.39 -23.41 -5.18
C VAL A 47 23.04 -22.11 -5.72
N LEU A 48 22.32 -21.32 -6.52
CA LEU A 48 22.81 -20.06 -7.11
C LEU A 48 22.68 -18.85 -6.18
N LEU A 49 21.90 -18.95 -5.10
CA LEU A 49 21.72 -17.89 -4.10
C LEU A 49 23.02 -17.49 -3.37
N GLU A 50 24.08 -18.27 -3.49
CA GLU A 50 25.39 -17.92 -2.94
C GLU A 50 26.26 -17.06 -3.87
N LYS A 51 25.95 -16.91 -5.19
CA LYS A 51 26.90 -16.21 -6.08
C LYS A 51 26.38 -15.19 -7.11
N ILE A 52 25.12 -15.18 -7.59
CA ILE A 52 24.68 -14.13 -8.54
C ILE A 52 23.17 -13.82 -8.41
N LEU A 53 22.82 -12.52 -8.43
CA LEU A 53 21.46 -11.99 -8.36
C LEU A 53 20.67 -12.32 -9.65
N VAL A 54 19.84 -13.36 -9.62
CA VAL A 54 18.85 -13.67 -10.66
C VAL A 54 17.48 -13.65 -10.01
N VAL A 55 16.59 -12.75 -10.44
CA VAL A 55 15.20 -12.68 -9.97
C VAL A 55 14.31 -13.46 -10.95
N PRO A 56 13.80 -14.65 -10.60
CA PRO A 56 12.88 -15.37 -11.47
C PRO A 56 11.47 -14.75 -11.36
N MET A 57 11.03 -14.02 -12.39
CA MET A 57 9.63 -13.65 -12.54
C MET A 57 8.80 -14.86 -12.98
N LEU A 58 7.84 -15.28 -12.15
CA LEU A 58 6.83 -16.28 -12.48
C LEU A 58 5.57 -15.59 -13.01
N CYS A 59 5.32 -15.68 -14.31
CA CYS A 59 4.02 -15.35 -14.90
C CYS A 59 3.23 -16.65 -15.12
N VAL A 60 2.01 -16.73 -14.59
CA VAL A 60 1.07 -17.83 -14.86
C VAL A 60 -0.11 -17.30 -15.68
N PRO A 61 -0.41 -17.87 -16.85
CA PRO A 61 -1.65 -17.54 -17.56
C PRO A 61 -2.85 -18.24 -16.89
N ILE A 62 -3.93 -17.49 -16.66
CA ILE A 62 -5.21 -18.03 -16.15
C ILE A 62 -6.16 -18.28 -17.35
N PRO A 63 -6.66 -19.51 -17.57
CA PRO A 63 -7.70 -19.78 -18.56
C PRO A 63 -9.05 -19.16 -18.17
N ARG A 64 -9.85 -18.75 -19.16
CA ARG A 64 -11.05 -17.90 -18.99
C ARG A 64 -12.24 -18.50 -18.22
N ASP A 65 -12.16 -19.72 -17.68
CA ASP A 65 -13.35 -20.47 -17.24
C ASP A 65 -13.31 -21.05 -15.81
N LEU A 66 -12.54 -20.46 -14.89
CA LEU A 66 -12.57 -20.87 -13.48
C LEU A 66 -12.71 -19.64 -12.56
N THR A 67 -13.79 -19.60 -11.78
CA THR A 67 -14.25 -18.47 -10.96
C THR A 67 -13.52 -18.31 -9.62
N SER A 68 -12.51 -19.10 -9.28
CA SER A 68 -11.57 -18.73 -8.20
C SER A 68 -10.32 -19.62 -8.25
N VAL A 69 -9.14 -19.01 -8.07
CA VAL A 69 -7.92 -19.74 -7.71
C VAL A 69 -7.32 -19.02 -6.51
N HIS A 70 -7.33 -19.67 -5.35
CA HIS A 70 -6.63 -19.20 -4.16
C HIS A 70 -5.12 -19.43 -4.36
N ALA A 71 -4.36 -18.35 -4.53
CA ALA A 71 -2.91 -18.39 -4.45
C ALA A 71 -2.47 -17.74 -3.15
N ASN A 72 -2.04 -18.57 -2.19
CA ASN A 72 -1.28 -18.10 -1.02
C ASN A 72 0.12 -17.72 -1.51
N LEU A 73 0.52 -16.46 -1.37
CA LEU A 73 1.88 -16.07 -1.70
C LEU A 73 2.38 -14.94 -0.80
N ASP A 74 3.06 -15.37 0.27
CA ASP A 74 3.90 -14.51 1.08
C ASP A 74 5.05 -13.93 0.24
N THR A 75 5.20 -12.60 0.35
CA THR A 75 6.42 -11.81 0.09
C THR A 75 7.12 -11.96 -1.27
N LEU A 76 6.88 -11.01 -2.16
CA LEU A 76 7.82 -10.57 -3.20
C LEU A 76 7.65 -9.05 -3.42
N GLU A 77 8.63 -8.25 -2.98
CA GLU A 77 8.74 -6.83 -3.35
C GLU A 77 9.20 -6.73 -4.82
N MET A 78 8.60 -5.83 -5.60
CA MET A 78 9.06 -5.50 -6.95
C MET A 78 9.13 -3.98 -7.14
N ASP A 79 10.31 -3.49 -7.50
CA ASP A 79 10.53 -2.11 -7.95
C ASP A 79 9.78 -1.82 -9.26
N ILE A 80 9.04 -0.71 -9.26
CA ILE A 80 8.14 -0.32 -10.35
C ILE A 80 8.91 0.47 -11.41
N ALA A 81 9.18 -0.16 -12.56
CA ALA A 81 9.48 0.54 -13.81
C ALA A 81 8.22 0.57 -14.68
N ALA A 82 7.65 1.77 -14.88
CA ALA A 82 6.50 1.97 -15.76
C ALA A 82 6.92 1.86 -17.24
N LEU A 83 6.65 0.72 -17.88
CA LEU A 83 6.77 0.57 -19.34
C LEU A 83 5.49 1.06 -20.03
N ASN A 84 5.57 2.24 -20.66
CA ASN A 84 4.57 2.71 -21.61
C ASN A 84 4.67 1.91 -22.92
N LEU A 85 3.88 0.84 -23.04
CA LEU A 85 3.78 0.07 -24.28
C LEU A 85 2.53 0.52 -25.07
N GLN A 86 2.66 1.59 -25.86
CA GLN A 86 1.55 2.14 -26.66
C GLN A 86 1.08 1.24 -27.84
N ARG A 87 1.50 -0.01 -27.95
CA ARG A 87 1.05 -0.89 -29.04
C ARG A 87 1.17 -2.38 -28.71
N ALA A 88 0.44 -2.85 -27.70
CA ALA A 88 0.05 -4.26 -27.61
C ALA A 88 -1.35 -4.38 -27.01
N LYS A 89 -2.23 -5.09 -27.72
CA LYS A 89 -3.60 -5.38 -27.30
C LYS A 89 -3.57 -6.11 -25.94
N LYS A 90 -4.25 -5.52 -24.94
CA LYS A 90 -4.67 -6.07 -23.63
C LYS A 90 -3.71 -7.11 -23.04
N PHE A 91 -2.64 -6.63 -22.42
CA PHE A 91 -2.01 -7.33 -21.29
C PHE A 91 -2.37 -6.55 -20.03
N THR A 92 -3.33 -7.06 -19.26
CA THR A 92 -3.65 -6.53 -17.93
C THR A 92 -2.59 -7.09 -16.99
N THR A 93 -1.57 -6.30 -16.66
CA THR A 93 -0.71 -6.58 -15.51
C THR A 93 -1.59 -6.48 -14.27
N VAL A 94 -1.99 -7.62 -13.71
CA VAL A 94 -2.66 -7.67 -12.40
C VAL A 94 -1.57 -7.46 -11.36
N ILE A 95 -1.34 -6.21 -11.00
CA ILE A 95 -0.52 -5.88 -9.84
C ILE A 95 -1.36 -6.28 -8.63
N TYR A 96 -0.95 -7.32 -7.91
CA TYR A 96 -1.57 -7.69 -6.63
C TYR A 96 -1.23 -6.60 -5.61
N PHE A 97 -2.05 -5.56 -5.65
CA PHE A 97 -2.00 -4.46 -4.73
C PHE A 97 -2.63 -4.92 -3.42
N GLY A 98 -2.04 -4.61 -2.26
CA GLY A 98 -2.52 -5.06 -0.94
C GLY A 98 -3.94 -4.60 -0.56
N CYS A 99 -4.63 -3.89 -1.47
CA CYS A 99 -6.03 -3.50 -1.36
C CYS A 99 -6.98 -4.32 -2.25
N GLY A 100 -6.50 -5.39 -2.87
CA GLY A 100 -7.28 -6.28 -3.72
C GLY A 100 -7.34 -5.84 -5.18
N ASP A 101 -8.09 -6.60 -5.97
CA ASP A 101 -8.13 -6.48 -7.43
C ASP A 101 -8.76 -5.17 -7.93
N GLY A 102 -8.35 -4.78 -9.13
CA GLY A 102 -8.92 -3.66 -9.88
C GLY A 102 -8.01 -2.43 -9.97
N GLY A 103 -8.45 -1.43 -10.74
CA GLY A 103 -7.72 -0.18 -10.91
C GLY A 103 -7.92 0.73 -9.70
N TRP A 104 -6.82 1.05 -9.00
CA TRP A 104 -6.81 2.00 -7.89
C TRP A 104 -6.28 3.36 -8.36
N THR A 105 -7.02 4.42 -8.07
CA THR A 105 -6.65 5.78 -8.43
C THR A 105 -5.91 6.44 -7.28
N SER A 106 -4.65 6.82 -7.47
CA SER A 106 -3.89 7.57 -6.47
C SER A 106 -4.50 8.94 -6.22
N VAL A 107 -4.56 9.36 -4.96
CA VAL A 107 -5.19 10.63 -4.55
C VAL A 107 -4.22 11.51 -3.78
N MET A 108 -3.56 10.94 -2.77
CA MET A 108 -2.64 11.67 -1.91
C MET A 108 -1.51 10.78 -1.43
N LYS A 109 -0.34 11.39 -1.26
CA LYS A 109 0.82 10.81 -0.60
C LYS A 109 1.28 11.76 0.50
N ILE A 110 1.39 11.27 1.74
CA ILE A 110 1.62 12.09 2.94
C ILE A 110 2.89 11.65 3.62
N ASN A 111 3.83 12.56 3.83
CA ASN A 111 5.03 12.26 4.59
C ASN A 111 4.83 12.66 6.05
N GLY A 112 4.78 11.67 6.94
CA GLY A 112 4.58 11.89 8.38
C GLY A 112 5.63 12.77 9.06
N ASN A 113 6.78 13.00 8.42
CA ASN A 113 7.83 13.91 8.88
C ASN A 113 7.61 15.38 8.46
N LYS A 114 6.61 15.66 7.61
CA LYS A 114 6.31 17.00 7.11
C LYS A 114 4.94 17.45 7.58
N SER A 115 4.81 18.75 7.86
CA SER A 115 3.57 19.38 8.30
C SER A 115 2.60 19.71 7.16
N THR A 116 2.99 19.48 5.89
CA THR A 116 2.21 19.80 4.68
C THR A 116 0.75 19.39 4.79
N PHE A 117 0.50 18.13 5.17
CA PHE A 117 -0.84 17.58 5.30
C PHE A 117 -1.28 17.41 6.76
N HIS A 118 -0.79 18.25 7.67
CA HIS A 118 -1.28 18.28 9.04
C HIS A 118 -2.80 18.38 9.12
N TYR A 119 -3.42 17.90 10.20
CA TYR A 119 -4.88 17.89 10.37
C TYR A 119 -5.52 19.24 10.02
N SER A 120 -4.93 20.35 10.44
CA SER A 120 -5.45 21.71 10.19
C SER A 120 -5.09 22.28 8.82
N SER A 121 -4.35 21.56 7.98
CA SER A 121 -3.91 22.05 6.68
C SER A 121 -5.08 22.39 5.77
N ASN A 122 -4.99 23.53 5.10
CA ASN A 122 -5.98 23.97 4.11
C ASN A 122 -6.03 23.02 2.90
N PHE A 123 -5.00 22.21 2.66
CA PHE A 123 -5.02 21.20 1.60
C PHE A 123 -6.17 20.20 1.74
N TRP A 124 -6.65 19.91 2.96
CA TRP A 124 -7.81 19.04 3.16
C TRP A 124 -9.14 19.68 2.70
N LYS A 125 -9.19 21.02 2.67
CA LYS A 125 -10.41 21.80 2.40
C LYS A 125 -10.39 22.55 1.07
N SER A 126 -9.27 22.50 0.34
CA SER A 126 -9.10 23.17 -0.95
C SER A 126 -9.18 22.21 -2.14
N LYS A 127 -9.49 22.74 -3.32
CA LYS A 127 -9.36 22.03 -4.61
C LYS A 127 -8.04 22.38 -5.32
N THR A 128 -6.99 22.61 -4.52
CA THR A 128 -5.65 22.95 -5.00
C THR A 128 -4.76 21.70 -4.97
N ALA A 129 -4.05 21.44 -6.05
CA ALA A 129 -3.05 20.37 -6.12
C ALA A 129 -1.79 20.74 -5.32
N TYR A 130 -1.01 19.74 -4.92
CA TYR A 130 0.31 19.91 -4.34
C TYR A 130 1.26 18.90 -4.97
N ASP A 131 2.40 19.36 -5.48
CA ASP A 131 3.41 18.55 -6.20
C ASP A 131 2.78 17.46 -7.09
N PRO A 132 2.07 17.82 -8.17
CA PRO A 132 1.43 16.83 -9.06
C PRO A 132 2.43 15.89 -9.72
N ASP A 133 3.70 16.30 -9.86
CA ASP A 133 4.77 15.43 -10.36
C ASP A 133 5.06 14.26 -9.42
N GLY A 134 4.84 14.44 -8.11
CA GLY A 134 4.85 13.35 -7.14
C GLY A 134 3.81 12.26 -7.42
N GLY A 135 2.79 12.51 -8.25
CA GLY A 135 1.83 11.50 -8.69
C GLY A 135 2.30 10.62 -9.86
N LYS A 136 3.42 10.97 -10.51
CA LYS A 136 3.95 10.23 -11.67
C LYS A 136 4.69 8.94 -11.28
N THR A 137 5.02 8.80 -10.01
CA THR A 137 5.75 7.67 -9.42
C THR A 137 4.83 6.83 -8.53
N GLY A 138 5.20 5.58 -8.28
CA GLY A 138 4.48 4.65 -7.41
C GLY A 138 4.61 4.97 -5.92
N PHE A 139 4.88 3.97 -5.07
CA PHE A 139 4.98 4.15 -3.62
C PHE A 139 6.36 4.64 -3.16
N ASP A 140 6.74 5.82 -3.65
CA ASP A 140 7.93 6.54 -3.23
C ASP A 140 7.68 7.41 -1.99
N LEU A 141 8.65 8.27 -1.65
CA LEU A 141 8.61 9.14 -0.46
C LEU A 141 8.24 10.60 -0.78
N ARG A 142 7.78 10.87 -2.01
CA ARG A 142 7.38 12.21 -2.43
C ARG A 142 5.93 12.48 -2.02
N GLU A 143 5.71 13.63 -1.41
CA GLU A 143 4.36 14.10 -1.09
C GLU A 143 3.62 14.51 -2.36
N THR A 144 2.32 14.28 -2.41
CA THR A 144 1.48 14.82 -3.48
C THR A 144 0.03 14.91 -3.02
N LYS A 145 -0.70 15.85 -3.62
CA LYS A 145 -2.16 15.90 -3.63
C LYS A 145 -2.61 16.14 -5.06
N LEU A 146 -3.33 15.17 -5.60
CA LEU A 146 -3.73 15.15 -7.00
C LEU A 146 -5.16 15.67 -7.19
N PRO A 147 -5.52 16.12 -8.41
CA PRO A 147 -6.90 16.50 -8.74
C PRO A 147 -7.95 15.41 -8.50
N THR A 148 -7.52 14.15 -8.51
CA THR A 148 -8.35 12.98 -8.13
C THR A 148 -8.89 13.08 -6.71
N TYR A 149 -8.27 13.88 -5.81
CA TYR A 149 -8.82 14.17 -4.47
C TYR A 149 -10.21 14.79 -4.48
N TRP A 150 -10.53 15.62 -5.48
CA TRP A 150 -11.82 16.33 -5.56
C TRP A 150 -12.62 16.04 -6.83
N ARG A 151 -12.13 15.16 -7.71
CA ARG A 151 -12.77 14.82 -9.00
C ARG A 151 -13.18 13.37 -9.14
N THR A 152 -12.77 12.48 -8.23
CA THR A 152 -12.95 11.03 -8.40
C THR A 152 -13.99 10.51 -7.40
N PRO A 153 -15.20 10.16 -7.86
CA PRO A 153 -16.14 9.35 -7.09
C PRO A 153 -15.56 7.98 -6.80
N PHE A 154 -15.92 7.39 -5.66
CA PHE A 154 -15.45 6.08 -5.26
C PHE A 154 -16.43 5.36 -4.33
N SER A 155 -16.23 4.06 -4.19
CA SER A 155 -16.93 3.15 -3.27
C SER A 155 -16.00 2.55 -2.21
N LYS A 156 -14.68 2.61 -2.43
CA LYS A 156 -13.65 2.11 -1.53
C LYS A 156 -12.47 3.06 -1.46
N ILE A 157 -11.81 3.07 -0.31
CA ILE A 157 -10.56 3.77 -0.07
C ILE A 157 -9.51 2.73 0.32
N CYS A 158 -8.36 2.77 -0.35
CA CYS A 158 -7.17 2.02 0.03
C CYS A 158 -6.22 2.95 0.78
N LEU A 159 -5.86 2.55 1.99
CA LEU A 159 -4.94 3.27 2.86
C LEU A 159 -3.67 2.44 3.00
N GLY A 160 -2.54 3.02 2.63
CA GLY A 160 -1.22 2.39 2.69
C GLY A 160 -0.27 3.12 3.62
N MET A 161 0.57 2.39 4.34
CA MET A 161 1.61 2.93 5.22
C MET A 161 2.93 2.19 5.00
N LYS A 162 4.01 2.91 4.66
CA LYS A 162 5.34 2.34 4.44
C LYS A 162 6.14 2.29 5.74
N ILE A 163 6.46 1.09 6.20
CA ILE A 163 7.27 0.83 7.40
C ILE A 163 8.33 -0.23 7.09
N ASN A 164 9.59 0.06 7.43
CA ASN A 164 10.73 -0.85 7.21
C ASN A 164 10.73 -1.50 5.82
N GLN A 165 10.70 -0.66 4.77
CA GLN A 165 10.61 -1.02 3.34
C GLN A 165 9.28 -1.60 2.86
N GLN A 166 8.56 -2.33 3.72
CA GLN A 166 7.24 -2.89 3.40
C GLN A 166 6.14 -1.83 3.43
N ILE A 167 5.12 -2.00 2.57
CA ILE A 167 3.89 -1.20 2.62
C ILE A 167 2.74 -2.08 3.09
N ARG A 168 2.06 -1.62 4.13
CA ARG A 168 0.90 -2.30 4.73
C ARG A 168 -0.36 -1.55 4.34
N PHE A 169 -1.39 -2.30 3.98
CA PHE A 169 -2.61 -1.76 3.41
C PHE A 169 -3.86 -2.18 4.18
N ILE A 170 -4.83 -1.28 4.22
CA ILE A 170 -6.21 -1.58 4.62
C ILE A 170 -7.18 -0.97 3.62
N VAL A 171 -8.37 -1.57 3.51
CA VAL A 171 -9.46 -1.08 2.66
C VAL A 171 -10.61 -0.62 3.55
N VAL A 172 -11.07 0.61 3.32
CA VAL A 172 -12.30 1.17 3.90
C VAL A 172 -13.38 1.11 2.83
N LYS A 173 -14.53 0.48 3.12
CA LYS A 173 -15.71 0.57 2.27
C LYS A 173 -16.45 1.86 2.61
N GLN A 174 -16.41 2.84 1.70
CA GLN A 174 -17.03 4.14 1.89
C GLN A 174 -17.37 4.71 0.53
N GLN A 175 -18.62 5.07 0.31
CA GLN A 175 -19.05 5.75 -0.91
C GLN A 175 -19.03 7.27 -0.70
N ALA A 176 -18.48 8.00 -1.67
CA ALA A 176 -18.52 9.45 -1.73
C ALA A 176 -18.22 9.96 -3.15
N ASP A 177 -18.66 11.18 -3.46
CA ASP A 177 -18.35 11.84 -4.75
C ASP A 177 -16.86 12.19 -4.90
N SER A 178 -16.14 12.34 -3.78
CA SER A 178 -14.69 12.56 -3.72
C SER A 178 -14.19 12.56 -2.27
N LEU A 179 -12.87 12.50 -2.05
CA LEU A 179 -12.33 12.66 -0.69
C LEU A 179 -12.54 14.09 -0.19
N TYR A 180 -12.55 15.06 -1.10
CA TYR A 180 -12.90 16.43 -0.81
C TYR A 180 -14.29 16.53 -0.17
N SER A 181 -15.34 15.99 -0.80
CA SER A 181 -16.71 16.07 -0.26
C SER A 181 -16.87 15.30 1.05
N LEU A 182 -16.08 14.25 1.24
CA LEU A 182 -16.07 13.45 2.47
C LEU A 182 -15.36 14.12 3.66
N ILE A 183 -14.35 14.97 3.41
CA ILE A 183 -13.47 15.51 4.46
C ILE A 183 -13.63 17.01 4.68
N ALA A 184 -13.84 17.79 3.62
CA ALA A 184 -13.67 19.26 3.63
C ALA A 184 -14.62 19.99 4.58
N ASP A 185 -15.82 19.47 4.80
CA ASP A 185 -16.81 20.04 5.71
C ASP A 185 -16.46 19.88 7.20
N GLY A 186 -15.43 19.08 7.51
CA GLY A 186 -14.95 18.86 8.87
C GLY A 186 -15.88 18.01 9.74
N LYS A 187 -16.97 17.46 9.20
CA LYS A 187 -17.90 16.62 9.97
C LYS A 187 -17.29 15.25 10.23
N TYR A 188 -17.47 14.76 11.46
CA TYR A 188 -17.08 13.41 11.82
C TYR A 188 -17.98 12.40 11.11
N ARG A 189 -17.39 11.33 10.56
CA ARG A 189 -18.09 10.20 9.96
C ARG A 189 -17.36 8.93 10.40
N ASN A 190 -18.06 8.00 11.01
CA ASN A 190 -17.46 6.77 11.52
C ASN A 190 -17.12 5.79 10.40
N THR A 191 -16.19 4.89 10.70
CA THR A 191 -15.99 3.63 9.98
C THR A 191 -16.30 2.47 10.92
N THR A 192 -16.34 1.25 10.38
CA THR A 192 -16.58 0.01 11.13
C THR A 192 -15.44 -1.00 10.96
N LEU A 193 -14.19 -0.52 10.80
CA LEU A 193 -13.05 -1.39 10.56
C LEU A 193 -12.56 -2.09 11.82
N GLY A 194 -12.70 -1.44 12.97
CA GLY A 194 -12.19 -1.90 14.24
C GLY A 194 -10.71 -1.57 14.46
N ARG A 195 -10.35 -1.46 15.74
CA ARG A 195 -9.03 -1.09 16.24
C ARG A 195 -7.89 -1.92 15.63
N ASP A 196 -8.04 -3.23 15.61
CA ASP A 196 -6.98 -4.13 15.15
C ASP A 196 -6.67 -3.93 13.69
N LYS A 197 -7.69 -3.63 12.87
CA LYS A 197 -7.49 -3.34 11.45
C LYS A 197 -6.64 -2.09 11.25
N TRP A 198 -6.90 -1.00 11.98
CA TRP A 198 -6.06 0.19 11.96
C TRP A 198 -4.63 -0.10 12.39
N LYS A 199 -4.43 -0.92 13.43
CA LYS A 199 -3.10 -1.32 13.91
C LYS A 199 -2.30 -2.11 12.85
N THR A 200 -2.96 -2.85 11.95
CA THR A 200 -2.24 -3.59 10.88
C THR A 200 -1.46 -2.69 9.93
N LEU A 201 -1.79 -1.40 9.81
CA LEU A 201 -1.00 -0.44 9.02
C LEU A 201 0.41 -0.24 9.57
N ILE A 202 0.58 -0.40 10.89
CA ILE A 202 1.86 -0.21 11.59
C ILE A 202 2.51 -1.56 11.89
N GLY A 203 1.71 -2.62 12.08
CA GLY A 203 2.20 -3.96 12.39
C GLY A 203 2.49 -4.15 13.88
N SER A 204 3.50 -4.95 14.22
CA SER A 204 3.82 -5.32 15.61
C SER A 204 4.20 -4.13 16.51
N GLN A 205 4.61 -3.01 15.91
CA GLN A 205 4.96 -1.78 16.65
C GLN A 205 3.75 -0.90 16.98
N ALA A 206 2.55 -1.23 16.48
CA ALA A 206 1.35 -0.43 16.70
C ALA A 206 1.02 -0.34 18.19
N SER A 207 0.66 0.85 18.66
CA SER A 207 0.25 1.09 20.04
C SER A 207 -0.88 2.12 20.08
N LEU A 208 -1.88 1.87 20.91
CA LEU A 208 -2.99 2.78 21.18
C LEU A 208 -3.39 2.63 22.66
N GLN A 209 -4.01 3.65 23.23
CA GLN A 209 -4.66 3.55 24.56
C GLN A 209 -5.91 2.66 24.46
N LEU A 210 -6.31 1.97 25.52
CA LEU A 210 -7.16 0.76 25.42
C LEU A 210 -8.67 0.99 25.20
N SER A 211 -9.26 2.07 25.72
CA SER A 211 -10.72 2.14 25.92
C SER A 211 -11.47 2.74 24.73
N CYS A 212 -11.47 4.07 24.58
CA CYS A 212 -12.14 4.72 23.46
C CYS A 212 -11.50 4.31 22.11
N ASN A 213 -12.32 4.09 21.09
CA ASN A 213 -11.87 3.74 19.74
C ASN A 213 -12.62 4.55 18.67
N LYS A 214 -12.44 5.88 18.65
CA LYS A 214 -13.12 6.75 17.67
C LYS A 214 -12.40 6.68 16.32
N GLU A 215 -12.94 5.88 15.41
CA GLU A 215 -12.43 5.68 14.06
C GLU A 215 -13.23 6.42 12.98
N GLY A 216 -12.58 6.72 11.85
CA GLY A 216 -13.20 7.20 10.63
C GLY A 216 -12.62 8.51 10.11
N PHE A 217 -13.49 9.37 9.58
CA PHE A 217 -13.15 10.64 8.97
C PHE A 217 -13.34 11.79 9.95
N ASN A 218 -12.38 12.73 9.98
CA ASN A 218 -12.37 13.86 10.91
C ASN A 218 -12.54 13.43 12.39
N ALA A 219 -11.89 12.34 12.78
CA ALA A 219 -11.87 11.86 14.16
C ALA A 219 -11.09 12.86 15.03
N VAL A 220 -11.77 13.45 16.01
CA VAL A 220 -11.23 14.52 16.88
C VAL A 220 -11.68 14.33 18.33
N GLY A 221 -10.74 14.51 19.25
CA GLY A 221 -11.02 14.73 20.67
C GLY A 221 -11.59 16.13 20.95
N LYS A 222 -12.08 16.38 22.16
CA LYS A 222 -12.89 17.58 22.49
C LYS A 222 -12.16 18.91 22.35
N LYS A 223 -10.84 18.93 22.57
CA LYS A 223 -9.98 20.12 22.50
C LYS A 223 -8.92 19.95 21.40
N ARG A 224 -8.45 21.07 20.82
CA ARG A 224 -7.41 21.11 19.78
C ARG A 224 -6.15 20.32 20.15
N ARG A 225 -5.79 20.30 21.44
CA ARG A 225 -4.63 19.56 21.93
C ARG A 225 -4.80 18.05 21.87
N PHE A 226 -5.99 17.48 21.80
CA PHE A 226 -6.12 16.02 21.80
C PHE A 226 -5.87 15.43 20.41
N SER A 227 -5.66 14.13 20.36
CA SER A 227 -5.42 13.39 19.13
C SER A 227 -6.51 13.67 18.09
N ARG A 228 -6.05 13.88 16.86
CA ARG A 228 -6.87 14.17 15.69
C ARG A 228 -6.37 13.40 14.49
N ALA A 229 -7.28 12.96 13.62
CA ALA A 229 -6.98 12.32 12.36
C ALA A 229 -8.03 12.71 11.30
N ARG A 230 -7.58 13.02 10.08
CA ARG A 230 -8.49 13.21 8.95
C ARG A 230 -9.06 11.89 8.48
N ILE A 231 -8.25 10.85 8.49
CA ILE A 231 -8.63 9.47 8.25
C ILE A 231 -7.85 8.62 9.24
N GLY A 232 -8.50 7.98 10.20
CA GLY A 232 -7.78 7.23 11.23
C GLY A 232 -8.63 6.84 12.44
N ILE A 233 -7.94 6.33 13.46
CA ILE A 233 -8.47 6.04 14.78
C ILE A 233 -7.76 6.88 15.83
N ILE A 234 -8.51 7.38 16.80
CA ILE A 234 -8.00 8.02 18.02
C ILE A 234 -8.51 7.29 19.25
N ALA A 235 -7.70 7.25 20.31
CA ALA A 235 -8.00 6.51 21.53
C ALA A 235 -7.45 7.17 22.80
N ASN A 236 -8.09 6.88 23.94
CA ASN A 236 -7.70 7.15 25.34
C ASN A 236 -8.20 6.02 26.27
N GLN A 237 -7.81 6.07 27.54
CA GLN A 237 -8.30 5.16 28.59
C GLN A 237 -9.70 5.47 29.11
N GLN A 238 -10.28 6.62 28.73
CA GLN A 238 -11.68 6.93 29.03
C GLN A 238 -12.58 6.53 27.85
N ASP A 239 -13.86 6.34 28.12
CA ASP A 239 -14.82 5.86 27.12
C ASP A 239 -15.37 6.96 26.20
N ASP A 240 -15.28 8.23 26.61
CA ASP A 240 -15.93 9.37 25.94
C ASP A 240 -15.19 9.94 24.71
N CYS A 241 -13.96 9.49 24.46
CA CYS A 241 -13.10 10.00 23.40
C CYS A 241 -12.80 11.52 23.47
N PHE A 242 -12.99 12.17 24.61
CA PHE A 242 -12.79 13.61 24.74
C PHE A 242 -11.33 13.99 24.88
N THR A 243 -10.53 13.12 25.50
CA THR A 243 -9.15 13.39 25.90
C THR A 243 -8.16 12.42 25.25
N CYS A 244 -8.44 11.94 24.03
CA CYS A 244 -7.57 11.03 23.27
C CYS A 244 -6.11 11.51 23.21
N ASN A 245 -5.15 10.63 23.56
CA ASN A 245 -3.71 10.91 23.49
C ASN A 245 -2.97 9.94 22.58
N SER A 246 -3.69 8.99 21.97
CA SER A 246 -3.13 8.07 20.98
C SER A 246 -3.92 8.10 19.67
N ARG A 247 -3.26 7.75 18.57
CA ARG A 247 -3.83 7.74 17.22
C ARG A 247 -3.02 6.90 16.24
N VAL A 248 -3.70 6.36 15.24
CA VAL A 248 -3.12 5.84 13.99
C VAL A 248 -3.88 6.48 12.85
N GLY A 249 -3.19 7.08 11.88
CA GLY A 249 -3.90 7.61 10.71
C GLY A 249 -3.11 8.56 9.83
N PHE A 250 -3.88 9.25 8.99
CA PHE A 250 -3.47 10.17 7.94
C PHE A 250 -4.03 11.56 8.25
N GLY A 251 -3.25 12.60 7.97
CA GLY A 251 -3.60 13.96 8.33
C GLY A 251 -3.80 14.15 9.82
N THR A 252 -2.85 13.70 10.62
CA THR A 252 -2.95 13.71 12.07
C THR A 252 -2.47 15.03 12.71
N GLY A 253 -2.75 15.18 14.00
CA GLY A 253 -2.31 16.29 14.85
C GLY A 253 -2.72 16.08 16.31
N GLY A 254 -2.34 17.00 17.20
CA GLY A 254 -2.57 16.93 18.65
C GLY A 254 -1.29 16.84 19.49
N HIS A 255 -1.46 16.76 20.81
CA HIS A 255 -0.41 16.78 21.84
C HIS A 255 0.56 15.62 21.68
N ASN A 256 1.72 15.77 22.34
CA ASN A 256 2.91 14.91 22.33
C ASN A 256 3.73 15.03 21.04
N ASP A 257 3.10 15.21 19.87
CA ASP A 257 3.76 15.67 18.65
C ASP A 257 2.74 16.20 17.63
N ASP A 258 2.56 17.52 17.53
CA ASP A 258 1.66 18.17 16.56
C ASP A 258 2.29 18.23 15.14
N SER A 259 3.58 17.87 14.99
CA SER A 259 4.25 17.82 13.69
C SER A 259 3.97 16.52 12.92
N LYS A 260 3.50 15.46 13.62
CA LYS A 260 3.17 14.16 13.00
C LYS A 260 1.90 14.24 12.17
N THR A 261 2.02 14.02 10.87
CA THR A 261 0.89 14.05 9.93
C THR A 261 0.46 12.67 9.44
N CYS A 262 1.29 11.63 9.60
CA CYS A 262 0.98 10.26 9.23
C CYS A 262 1.77 9.27 10.09
N GLY A 263 1.09 8.22 10.58
CA GLY A 263 1.72 7.15 11.36
C GLY A 263 0.99 6.85 12.67
N ASN A 264 1.76 6.55 13.71
CA ASN A 264 1.25 6.18 15.03
C ASN A 264 1.88 7.03 16.12
N GLU A 265 1.02 7.65 16.92
CA GLU A 265 1.39 8.39 18.12
C GLU A 265 0.63 7.77 19.29
N ALA A 266 1.34 7.39 20.36
CA ALA A 266 0.72 6.81 21.54
C ALA A 266 1.54 7.13 22.79
N THR A 267 0.90 7.70 23.79
CA THR A 267 1.50 8.06 25.08
C THR A 267 0.52 7.76 26.21
N ARG A 268 0.95 7.99 27.46
CA ARG A 268 0.12 7.85 28.67
C ARG A 268 -0.47 6.46 28.79
N SER A 269 0.40 5.48 29.02
CA SER A 269 0.07 4.06 29.24
C SER A 269 -0.71 3.40 28.09
N PRO A 270 -0.23 3.47 26.84
CA PRO A 270 -0.82 2.71 25.74
C PRO A 270 -0.42 1.24 25.82
N GLU A 271 -1.15 0.39 25.10
CA GLU A 271 -1.08 -1.08 25.23
C GLU A 271 0.29 -1.70 24.89
N ASN A 272 1.07 -1.06 24.01
CA ASN A 272 2.36 -1.58 23.51
C ASN A 272 3.48 -0.57 23.75
N GLY A 273 3.42 0.13 24.89
CA GLY A 273 4.36 1.19 25.25
C GLY A 273 4.24 2.43 24.37
N GLU A 274 4.97 3.49 24.74
CA GLU A 274 4.91 4.76 24.02
C GLU A 274 5.50 4.62 22.61
N LYS A 275 4.85 5.25 21.63
CA LYS A 275 5.24 5.20 20.21
C LYS A 275 5.17 6.58 19.57
N HIS A 276 6.19 6.86 18.77
CA HIS A 276 6.35 8.09 18.02
C HIS A 276 6.76 7.80 16.57
N ILE A 277 5.89 7.13 15.82
CA ILE A 277 6.19 6.58 14.50
C ILE A 277 5.71 7.57 13.41
N LYS A 278 6.66 8.11 12.65
CA LYS A 278 6.44 8.94 11.46
C LYS A 278 6.72 8.12 10.21
N ILE A 279 5.77 8.08 9.27
CA ILE A 279 5.88 7.22 8.09
C ILE A 279 5.26 7.85 6.85
N MET A 280 5.59 7.27 5.69
CA MET A 280 4.96 7.63 4.42
C MET A 280 3.60 6.95 4.31
N GLY A 281 2.57 7.75 4.04
CA GLY A 281 1.20 7.30 3.84
C GLY A 281 0.75 7.48 2.39
N TYR A 282 -0.11 6.57 1.93
CA TYR A 282 -0.69 6.56 0.59
C TYR A 282 -2.20 6.44 0.68
N ILE A 283 -2.91 7.24 -0.09
CA ILE A 283 -4.37 7.20 -0.18
C ILE A 283 -4.76 7.03 -1.64
N LEU A 284 -5.50 5.97 -1.91
CA LEU A 284 -6.05 5.64 -3.22
C LEU A 284 -7.54 5.34 -3.11
N VAL A 285 -8.27 5.43 -4.22
CA VAL A 285 -9.71 5.21 -4.27
C VAL A 285 -10.12 4.34 -5.47
N GLN A 286 -11.24 3.63 -5.32
CA GLN A 286 -11.87 2.77 -6.33
C GLN A 286 -13.39 2.91 -6.32
#